data_AF-A0A815U270-F1
#
_entry.id   AF-A0A815U270-F1
#
_cell.length_a   1.000
_cell.length_b   1.000
_cell.length_c   1.000
_cell.angle_alpha   90.00
_cell.angle_beta   90.00
_cell.angle_gamma   90.00
#
_symmetry.space_group_name_H-M   'P 1'
#
loop_
_entity.id
_entity.type
_entity.pdbx_description
1 polymer ?
#
loop_
_entity_poly.entity_id
_entity_poly.type
_entity_poly.pdbx_seq_one_letter_code
_entity_poly.pdbx_strand_id
1 'polypeptide(L)' 'AAPTSSFVDIKDDYIRGVNELIRQQCDNTSCLYLYLPRPPKDKILSQRYIRVLDILSNDLPPVMFVHGVSSVTCTQL' A
#
# COMPACT_ATOMS: atom_id res chain seq x y z
N ALA A 1 14.02 3.82 17.87
CA ALA A 1 13.11 4.13 16.76
C ALA A 1 13.57 3.33 15.55
N ALA A 2 12.73 2.45 14.99
CA ALA A 2 13.08 1.74 13.77
C ALA A 2 13.29 2.77 12.64
N PRO A 3 14.32 2.66 11.79
CA PRO A 3 14.46 3.50 10.63
C PRO A 3 13.21 3.26 9.78
N THR A 4 12.31 4.24 9.75
CA THR A 4 11.08 4.14 8.96
C THR A 4 11.52 4.35 7.52
N SER A 5 11.90 3.27 6.83
CA SER A 5 12.12 3.30 5.39
C SER A 5 10.92 3.99 4.76
N SER A 6 11.15 5.13 4.11
CA SER A 6 10.03 5.93 3.63
C SER A 6 9.42 5.22 2.43
N PHE A 7 8.09 5.16 2.36
CA PHE A 7 7.38 4.45 1.29
C PHE A 7 7.83 4.89 -0.13
N VAL A 8 8.31 6.12 -0.24
CA VAL A 8 8.81 6.71 -1.49
C VAL A 8 10.21 6.23 -1.91
N ASP A 9 11.00 5.68 -0.98
CA ASP A 9 12.37 5.16 -1.24
C ASP A 9 12.36 3.73 -1.80
N ILE A 10 11.22 3.05 -1.74
CA ILE A 10 11.10 1.66 -2.21
C ILE A 10 11.19 1.63 -3.73
N LYS A 11 12.02 0.75 -4.28
CA LYS A 11 12.18 0.59 -5.73
C LYS A 11 10.92 0.00 -6.38
N ASP A 12 10.64 0.42 -7.60
CA ASP A 12 9.44 -0.03 -8.35
C ASP A 12 9.39 -1.55 -8.49
N ASP A 13 10.52 -2.20 -8.76
CA ASP A 13 10.56 -3.65 -9.01
C ASP A 13 10.14 -4.46 -7.78
N TYR A 14 10.48 -3.97 -6.59
CA TYR A 14 10.01 -4.58 -5.35
C TYR A 14 8.48 -4.46 -5.24
N ILE A 15 7.95 -3.28 -5.53
CA ILE A 15 6.50 -3.01 -5.45
C ILE A 15 5.74 -3.83 -6.49
N ARG A 16 6.29 -4.01 -7.69
CA ARG A 16 5.74 -4.93 -8.71
C ARG A 16 5.72 -6.37 -8.23
N GLY A 17 6.80 -6.86 -7.62
CA GLY A 17 6.82 -8.20 -7.04
C GLY A 17 5.77 -8.40 -5.96
N VAL A 18 5.51 -7.38 -5.14
CA VAL A 18 4.41 -7.40 -4.15
C VAL A 18 3.04 -7.43 -4.84
N ASN A 19 2.82 -6.61 -5.86
CA ASN A 19 1.58 -6.61 -6.64
C ASN A 19 1.31 -7.99 -7.28
N GLU A 20 2.33 -8.58 -7.92
CA GLU A 20 2.23 -9.91 -8.53
C GLU A 20 1.86 -10.97 -7.49
N LEU A 21 2.46 -10.92 -6.30
CA LEU A 21 2.12 -11.83 -5.21
C LEU A 21 0.66 -11.66 -4.77
N ILE A 22 0.18 -10.42 -4.59
CA ILE A 22 -1.22 -10.17 -4.22
C ILE A 22 -2.15 -10.73 -5.28
N ARG A 23 -1.85 -10.48 -6.56
CA ARG A 23 -2.64 -10.93 -7.70
C ARG A 23 -2.80 -12.45 -7.73
N GLN A 24 -1.72 -13.19 -7.47
CA GLN A 24 -1.73 -14.65 -7.40
C GLN A 24 -2.61 -15.20 -6.25
N GLN A 25 -2.95 -14.37 -5.26
CA GLN A 25 -3.69 -14.80 -4.08
C GLN A 25 -5.13 -14.25 -4.03
N CYS A 26 -5.55 -13.40 -4.98
CA CYS A 26 -6.81 -12.66 -4.89
C CYS A 26 -7.80 -12.92 -6.04
N ASP A 27 -7.67 -14.02 -6.79
CA ASP A 27 -8.49 -14.31 -7.98
C ASP A 27 -10.00 -14.25 -7.76
N ASN A 28 -10.49 -14.63 -6.56
CA ASN A 28 -11.91 -14.62 -6.20
C ASN A 28 -12.26 -13.58 -5.14
N THR A 29 -11.44 -12.55 -4.99
CA THR A 29 -11.64 -11.50 -3.99
C THR A 29 -12.47 -10.35 -4.56
N SER A 30 -13.58 -10.00 -3.90
CA SER A 30 -14.44 -8.89 -4.34
C SER A 30 -13.80 -7.51 -4.13
N CYS A 31 -12.97 -7.34 -3.10
CA CYS A 31 -12.19 -6.13 -2.85
C CYS A 31 -11.02 -6.39 -1.89
N LEU A 32 -9.96 -5.59 -2.02
CA LEU A 32 -8.76 -5.65 -1.18
C LEU A 32 -8.69 -4.43 -0.27
N TYR A 33 -8.30 -4.66 0.98
CA TYR A 33 -8.00 -3.61 1.95
C TYR A 33 -6.50 -3.60 2.20
N LEU A 34 -5.83 -2.54 1.79
CA LEU A 34 -4.39 -2.36 1.98
C LEU A 34 -4.14 -1.17 2.90
N TYR A 35 -3.02 -1.21 3.63
CA TYR A 35 -2.61 -0.05 4.41
C TYR A 35 -2.29 1.13 3.49
N LEU A 36 -2.86 2.31 3.76
CA LEU A 36 -2.45 3.57 3.14
C LEU A 36 -1.23 4.10 3.88
N PRO A 37 -0.05 4.14 3.26
CA PRO A 37 1.15 4.70 3.89
C PRO A 37 0.95 6.18 4.20
N ARG A 38 1.69 6.70 5.18
CA ARG A 38 1.63 8.13 5.48
C ARG A 38 2.20 8.92 4.29
N PRO A 39 1.49 9.92 3.75
CA PRO A 39 2.04 10.73 2.66
C PRO A 39 3.30 11.47 3.12
N PRO A 40 4.27 11.69 2.21
CA PRO A 40 5.48 12.44 2.53
C PRO A 40 5.12 13.89 2.90
N LYS A 41 5.89 14.49 3.82
CA LYS A 41 5.73 15.91 4.16
C LYS A 41 6.17 16.82 3.01
N ASP A 42 7.18 16.39 2.27
CA ASP A 42 7.70 17.12 1.12
C ASP A 42 6.81 16.89 -0.11
N LYS A 43 6.31 17.98 -0.68
CA LYS A 43 5.45 17.97 -1.86
C LYS A 43 6.17 17.49 -3.11
N ILE A 44 7.50 17.63 -3.17
CA ILE A 44 8.30 17.13 -4.30
C ILE A 44 8.14 15.61 -4.43
N LEU A 45 7.93 14.92 -3.31
CA LEU A 45 7.79 13.46 -3.25
C LEU A 45 6.33 13.00 -3.49
N SER A 46 5.38 13.91 -3.67
CA SER A 46 3.97 13.53 -3.87
C SER A 46 3.76 12.72 -5.15
N GLN A 47 4.45 13.06 -6.24
CA GLN A 47 4.37 12.27 -7.48
C GLN A 47 4.95 10.87 -7.28
N ARG A 48 6.07 10.76 -6.57
CA ARG A 48 6.67 9.48 -6.24
C ARG A 48 5.71 8.62 -5.41
N TYR A 49 5.10 9.21 -4.40
CA TYR A 49 4.14 8.56 -3.52
C TYR A 49 2.93 7.98 -4.29
N ILE A 50 2.30 8.79 -5.15
CA ILE A 50 1.17 8.32 -5.97
C ILE A 50 1.61 7.23 -6.94
N ARG A 51 2.78 7.36 -7.58
CA ARG A 51 3.32 6.34 -8.48
C ARG A 51 3.52 4.99 -7.79
N VAL A 52 3.99 4.97 -6.54
CA VAL A 52 4.17 3.71 -5.81
C VAL A 52 2.80 3.08 -5.48
N LEU A 53 1.81 3.88 -5.07
CA LEU A 53 0.44 3.38 -4.86
C LEU A 53 -0.15 2.80 -6.14
N ASP A 54 0.03 3.50 -7.27
CA ASP A 54 -0.45 3.10 -8.59
C ASP A 54 0.15 1.74 -9.01
N ILE A 55 1.47 1.58 -8.92
CA ILE A 55 2.15 0.30 -9.21
C ILE A 55 1.63 -0.81 -8.29
N LEU A 56 1.42 -0.53 -7.01
CA LEU A 56 0.97 -1.52 -6.04
C LEU A 56 -0.47 -1.99 -6.32
N SER A 57 -1.35 -1.10 -6.79
CA SER A 57 -2.76 -1.42 -7.05
C SER A 57 -3.09 -1.83 -8.49
N ASN A 58 -2.10 -1.80 -9.39
CA ASN A 58 -2.33 -2.08 -10.81
C ASN A 58 -2.86 -3.50 -11.03
N ASP A 59 -3.88 -3.65 -11.89
CA ASP A 59 -4.50 -4.93 -12.25
C ASP A 59 -4.93 -5.82 -11.07
N LEU A 60 -5.37 -5.21 -9.97
CA LEU A 60 -5.98 -5.89 -8.83
C LEU A 60 -7.51 -5.70 -8.82
N PRO A 61 -8.27 -6.52 -8.08
CA PRO A 61 -9.64 -6.20 -7.69
C PRO A 61 -9.71 -4.82 -7.00
N PRO A 62 -10.90 -4.23 -6.82
CA PRO A 62 -11.05 -2.91 -6.19
C PRO A 62 -10.26 -2.80 -4.87
N VAL A 63 -9.32 -1.85 -4.82
CA VAL A 63 -8.43 -1.64 -3.66
C VAL A 63 -8.90 -0.43 -2.86
N MET A 64 -9.13 -0.64 -1.56
CA MET A 64 -9.27 0.45 -0.58
C MET A 64 -7.99 0.57 0.24
N PHE A 65 -7.28 1.68 0.08
CA PHE A 65 -6.16 2.05 0.94
C PHE A 65 -6.67 2.72 2.22
N VAL A 66 -6.32 2.16 3.38
CA VAL A 66 -6.84 2.60 4.69
C VAL A 66 -5.70 2.99 5.63
N HIS A 67 -5.80 4.15 6.28
CA HIS A 67 -4.91 4.57 7.36
C HIS A 67 -5.69 4.69 8.66
N GLY A 68 -5.34 3.89 9.67
CA GLY A 68 -5.92 4.03 11.01
C GLY A 68 -5.39 5.28 11.71
N VAL A 69 -6.26 6.01 12.41
CA VAL A 69 -5.88 7.18 13.24
C VAL A 69 -5.36 6.74 14.62
N SER A 70 -5.70 5.53 15.06
CA SER A 70 -5.29 4.90 16.33
C SER A 70 -5.27 3.37 16.22
N SER A 71 -4.58 2.71 17.16
CA SER A 71 -4.56 1.24 17.25
C SER A 71 -5.97 0.71 17.52
N VAL A 72 -6.51 -0.08 16.60
CA VAL A 72 -7.80 -0.74 16.79
C VAL A 72 -7.54 -2.13 17.35
N THR A 73 -7.84 -2.32 18.63
CA THR A 73 -7.91 -3.66 19.23
C THR A 73 -9.33 -4.19 18.99
N CYS A 74 -9.59 -4.79 17.82
CA CYS A 74 -10.83 -5.52 17.59
C CYS A 74 -10.61 -6.97 18.07
N THR A 75 -11.13 -7.32 19.24
CA THR A 75 -11.14 -8.70 19.76
C THR A 75 -12.51 -9.34 19.61
N GLN A 76 -13.20 -9.08 18.50
CA GLN A 76 -14.49 -9.71 18.21
C GLN A 76 -14.30 -10.67 17.03
N LEU A 77 -14.53 -11.95 17.31
CA LEU A 77 -14.65 -13.06 16.36
C LEU A 77 -16.13 -13.33 16.09
#